data_AF-W2PID8-F1
#
_entry.id   AF-W2PID8-F1
#
_cell.length_a   1.000
_cell.length_b   1.000
_cell.length_c   1.000
_cell.angle_alpha   90.00
_cell.angle_beta   90.00
_cell.angle_gamma   90.00
#
_symmetry.space_group_name_H-M   'P 1'
#
loop_
_entity.id
_entity.type
_entity.pdbx_description
1 polymer ?
#
loop_
_entity_poly.entity_id
_entity_poly.type
_entity_poly.pdbx_seq_one_letter_code
_entity_poly.pdbx_strand_id
1 'polypeptide(L)'
;MGNQTFFGPGSDFTIDTTKSFTVVTRFITDDGTETGALSEITRFYVQDGVSYEMPYATWSGIEDMNSLTESQCSAAKTEFGDEDDHKAKGGLEQLSLAMKRGMVLTMSLWTDSAAYCLWLDSDYPVTADVSDPGVARGTCATTTGVPDDVISEQPDATVVFSNIRFGDIGTTVDGISTSSSSTTSATATSSSVTSTSTTTTSPSTATTSSDASTTTSASTTSTITSPSTSTSSEANEADDETTSASEVDAEADSAAEDDTDSTTSTTTAPATTTSTPSTSTSSCNRRH
;
A
#
# COMPACT_ATOMS: atom_id res chain seq x y z
N MET A 1 -3.97 -7.75 -3.30
CA MET A 1 -3.99 -7.15 -4.67
C MET A 1 -4.03 -8.16 -5.82
N GLY A 2 -3.86 -9.47 -5.59
CA GLY A 2 -4.16 -10.51 -6.58
C GLY A 2 -2.96 -11.10 -7.35
N ASN A 3 -1.80 -10.42 -7.38
CA ASN A 3 -0.56 -11.05 -7.83
C ASN A 3 0.06 -11.90 -6.69
N GLN A 4 0.09 -13.22 -6.86
CA GLN A 4 0.59 -14.19 -5.88
C GLN A 4 2.05 -14.63 -6.12
N THR A 5 2.70 -14.20 -7.21
CA THR A 5 4.07 -14.62 -7.59
C THR A 5 5.08 -13.46 -7.61
N PHE A 6 4.68 -12.27 -7.16
CA PHE A 6 5.57 -11.11 -7.15
C PHE A 6 6.58 -11.12 -5.99
N PHE A 7 6.19 -11.54 -4.79
CA PHE A 7 7.04 -11.42 -3.59
C PHE A 7 6.91 -12.67 -2.73
N GLY A 8 8.00 -13.40 -2.51
CA GLY A 8 7.99 -14.64 -1.75
C GLY A 8 9.33 -15.39 -1.78
N PRO A 9 9.44 -16.54 -1.08
CA PRO A 9 10.70 -17.24 -0.92
C PRO A 9 11.07 -18.08 -2.16
N GLY A 10 12.21 -17.78 -2.78
CA GLY A 10 12.81 -18.57 -3.85
C GLY A 10 12.69 -17.92 -5.24
N SER A 11 13.38 -18.52 -6.22
CA SER A 11 13.53 -18.00 -7.59
C SER A 11 12.26 -18.00 -8.44
N ASP A 12 11.18 -18.61 -7.96
CA ASP A 12 9.87 -18.64 -8.64
C ASP A 12 9.08 -17.33 -8.43
N PHE A 13 9.54 -16.48 -7.50
CA PHE A 13 8.99 -15.15 -7.25
C PHE A 13 9.80 -14.05 -7.97
N THR A 14 9.13 -12.95 -8.33
CA THR A 14 9.80 -11.78 -8.94
C THR A 14 10.81 -11.15 -7.97
N ILE A 15 10.46 -11.09 -6.68
CA ILE A 15 11.32 -10.68 -5.56
C ILE A 15 11.51 -11.91 -4.65
N ASP A 16 12.71 -12.47 -4.67
CA ASP A 16 13.11 -13.63 -3.88
C ASP A 16 13.48 -13.20 -2.45
N THR A 17 12.62 -13.51 -1.49
CA THR A 17 12.78 -13.13 -0.07
C THR A 17 13.78 -14.02 0.70
N THR A 18 14.42 -14.99 0.04
CA THR A 18 15.58 -15.72 0.59
C THR A 18 16.88 -14.93 0.45
N LYS A 19 16.90 -13.89 -0.40
CA LYS A 19 18.02 -12.99 -0.62
C LYS A 19 17.75 -11.58 -0.09
N SER A 20 18.81 -10.79 0.06
CA SER A 20 18.70 -9.35 0.26
C SER A 20 18.12 -8.64 -0.97
N PHE A 21 17.36 -7.57 -0.74
CA PHE A 21 16.86 -6.66 -1.77
C PHE A 21 16.77 -5.24 -1.20
N THR A 22 16.70 -4.24 -2.08
CA THR A 22 16.43 -2.84 -1.72
C THR A 22 14.95 -2.55 -1.89
N VAL A 23 14.35 -1.85 -0.94
CA VAL A 23 12.98 -1.33 -1.00
C VAL A 23 13.05 0.17 -1.19
N VAL A 24 12.41 0.71 -2.23
CA VAL A 24 12.36 2.16 -2.44
C VAL A 24 10.91 2.63 -2.44
N THR A 25 10.62 3.62 -1.60
CA THR A 25 9.30 4.26 -1.51
C THR A 25 9.47 5.73 -1.89
N ARG A 26 8.61 6.23 -2.77
CA ARG A 26 8.57 7.66 -3.16
C ARG A 26 7.24 8.24 -2.71
N PHE A 27 7.29 9.43 -2.12
CA PHE A 27 6.13 10.20 -1.68
C PHE A 27 6.00 11.40 -2.61
N ILE A 28 5.04 11.33 -3.53
CA ILE A 28 4.88 12.28 -4.63
C ILE A 28 3.82 13.30 -4.23
N THR A 29 4.12 14.58 -4.44
CA THR A 29 3.19 15.68 -4.24
C THR A 29 2.49 16.08 -5.52
N ASP A 30 1.29 16.65 -5.39
CA ASP A 30 0.44 17.14 -6.49
C ASP A 30 1.12 18.16 -7.41
N ASP A 31 1.97 19.03 -6.87
CA ASP A 31 2.74 20.04 -7.60
C ASP A 31 4.22 19.69 -7.82
N GLY A 32 4.69 18.54 -7.31
CA GLY A 32 6.08 18.11 -7.37
C GLY A 32 7.04 18.90 -6.46
N THR A 33 6.53 19.69 -5.51
CA THR A 33 7.32 20.46 -4.52
C THR A 33 7.25 19.85 -3.13
N GLU A 34 8.18 20.25 -2.24
CA GLU A 34 8.14 19.91 -0.80
C GLU A 34 6.89 20.48 -0.08
N THR A 35 6.25 21.51 -0.66
CA THR A 35 5.10 22.20 -0.08
C THR A 35 3.74 21.65 -0.52
N GLY A 36 3.67 20.93 -1.65
CA GLY A 36 2.45 20.36 -2.21
C GLY A 36 1.76 19.31 -1.31
N ALA A 37 0.53 18.95 -1.63
CA ALA A 37 -0.19 17.88 -0.93
C ALA A 37 0.29 16.50 -1.41
N LEU A 38 0.38 15.52 -0.52
CA LEU A 38 0.72 14.14 -0.91
C LEU A 38 -0.39 13.58 -1.81
N SER A 39 -0.06 13.24 -3.05
CA SER A 39 -1.01 12.77 -4.06
C SER A 39 -0.86 11.27 -4.36
N GLU A 40 0.37 10.75 -4.27
CA GLU A 40 0.69 9.37 -4.61
C GLU A 40 1.86 8.83 -3.78
N ILE A 41 1.74 7.59 -3.28
CA ILE A 41 2.88 6.83 -2.75
C ILE A 41 3.18 5.69 -3.72
N THR A 42 4.39 5.69 -4.29
CA THR A 42 4.85 4.61 -5.18
C THR A 42 5.95 3.78 -4.52
N ARG A 43 6.05 2.52 -4.96
CA ARG A 43 7.02 1.53 -4.49
C ARG A 43 7.65 0.85 -5.69
N PHE A 44 8.93 0.51 -5.57
CA PHE A 44 9.60 -0.49 -6.40
C PHE A 44 10.69 -1.18 -5.57
N TYR A 45 11.23 -2.28 -6.10
CA TYR A 45 12.30 -3.05 -5.49
C TYR A 45 13.54 -3.08 -6.38
N VAL A 46 14.71 -3.25 -5.79
CA VAL A 46 15.94 -3.57 -6.54
C VAL A 46 16.57 -4.83 -5.96
N GLN A 47 16.70 -5.87 -6.77
CA GLN A 47 17.33 -7.15 -6.39
C GLN A 47 18.31 -7.60 -7.47
N ASP A 48 19.48 -8.09 -7.07
CA ASP A 48 20.57 -8.51 -7.97
C ASP A 48 20.93 -7.46 -9.07
N GLY A 49 20.74 -6.17 -8.75
CA GLY A 49 21.00 -5.03 -9.65
C GLY A 49 19.86 -4.69 -10.64
N VAL A 50 18.74 -5.43 -10.61
CA VAL A 50 17.57 -5.23 -11.47
C VAL A 50 16.48 -4.50 -10.69
N SER A 51 15.86 -3.50 -11.32
CA SER A 51 14.70 -2.78 -10.75
C SER A 51 13.38 -3.44 -11.15
N TYR A 52 12.46 -3.55 -10.20
CA TYR A 52 11.15 -4.17 -10.35
C TYR A 52 10.07 -3.23 -9.81
N GLU A 53 9.29 -2.63 -10.71
CA GLU A 53 8.10 -1.86 -10.37
C GLU A 53 7.03 -2.75 -9.72
N MET A 54 6.12 -2.15 -8.95
CA MET A 54 4.98 -2.87 -8.40
C MET A 54 4.07 -3.43 -9.51
N PRO A 55 3.54 -4.66 -9.34
CA PRO A 55 2.53 -5.19 -10.25
C PRO A 55 1.22 -4.43 -10.07
N TYR A 56 0.47 -4.31 -11.15
CA TYR A 56 -0.90 -3.82 -11.10
C TYR A 56 -1.82 -4.81 -10.37
N ALA A 57 -2.85 -4.27 -9.71
CA ALA A 57 -3.96 -5.04 -9.16
C ALA A 57 -4.64 -5.87 -10.26
N THR A 58 -5.12 -7.07 -9.91
CA THR A 58 -5.81 -7.97 -10.85
C THR A 58 -7.31 -8.11 -10.56
N TRP A 59 -7.84 -7.32 -9.61
CA TRP A 59 -9.24 -7.32 -9.21
C TRP A 59 -10.06 -6.36 -10.06
N SER A 60 -11.26 -6.78 -10.47
CA SER A 60 -12.07 -6.07 -11.47
C SER A 60 -12.58 -4.70 -11.03
N GLY A 61 -12.80 -4.48 -9.73
CA GLY A 61 -13.18 -3.18 -9.18
C GLY A 61 -12.02 -2.20 -8.97
N ILE A 62 -10.79 -2.58 -9.35
CA ILE A 62 -9.57 -1.80 -9.08
C ILE A 62 -8.80 -1.56 -10.40
N GLU A 63 -9.07 -0.43 -11.04
CA GLU A 63 -8.39 -0.01 -12.28
C GLU A 63 -6.99 0.57 -12.01
N ASP A 64 -6.00 0.17 -12.83
CA ASP A 64 -4.64 0.73 -12.91
C ASP A 64 -3.90 0.99 -11.58
N MET A 65 -4.17 0.19 -10.54
CA MET A 65 -3.52 0.33 -9.23
C MET A 65 -2.20 -0.44 -9.13
N ASN A 66 -1.06 0.26 -9.25
CA ASN A 66 0.25 -0.20 -8.79
C ASN A 66 0.91 0.75 -7.76
N SER A 67 0.18 1.77 -7.32
CA SER A 67 0.57 2.77 -6.33
C SER A 67 -0.56 3.02 -5.33
N LEU A 68 -0.35 3.94 -4.38
CA LEU A 68 -1.37 4.39 -3.45
C LEU A 68 -1.73 5.85 -3.76
N THR A 69 -2.83 6.05 -4.49
CA THR A 69 -3.56 7.31 -4.60
C THR A 69 -4.88 7.22 -3.84
N GLU A 70 -5.51 8.36 -3.53
CA GLU A 70 -6.78 8.40 -2.79
C GLU A 70 -7.90 7.60 -3.51
N SER A 71 -8.00 7.72 -4.84
CA SER A 71 -9.00 6.99 -5.63
C SER A 71 -8.76 5.47 -5.63
N GLN A 72 -7.50 5.04 -5.74
CA GLN A 72 -7.13 3.62 -5.67
C GLN A 72 -7.37 3.04 -4.26
N CYS A 73 -7.15 3.83 -3.20
CA CYS A 73 -7.48 3.42 -1.83
C CYS A 73 -9.00 3.19 -1.67
N SER A 74 -9.84 4.15 -2.06
CA SER A 74 -11.31 3.98 -2.03
C SER A 74 -11.79 2.83 -2.93
N ALA A 75 -11.19 2.62 -4.11
CA ALA A 75 -11.54 1.53 -5.02
C ALA A 75 -11.22 0.16 -4.39
N ALA A 76 -10.02 0.00 -3.83
CA ALA A 76 -9.63 -1.22 -3.13
C ALA A 76 -10.52 -1.50 -1.91
N LYS A 77 -10.87 -0.47 -1.13
CA LYS A 77 -11.80 -0.60 -0.01
C LYS A 77 -13.19 -1.04 -0.46
N THR A 78 -13.69 -0.49 -1.56
CA THR A 78 -14.98 -0.87 -2.16
C THR A 78 -14.97 -2.32 -2.68
N GLU A 79 -13.93 -2.73 -3.41
CA GLU A 79 -13.81 -4.10 -3.96
C GLU A 79 -13.70 -5.16 -2.85
N PHE A 80 -13.02 -4.85 -1.75
CA PHE A 80 -12.83 -5.78 -0.62
C PHE A 80 -13.95 -5.73 0.43
N GLY A 81 -14.96 -4.86 0.24
CA GLY A 81 -16.06 -4.69 1.21
C GLY A 81 -15.63 -4.06 2.55
N ASP A 82 -14.45 -3.45 2.61
CA ASP A 82 -13.89 -2.78 3.78
C ASP A 82 -14.50 -1.36 3.96
N GLU A 83 -14.62 -0.90 5.21
CA GLU A 83 -14.87 0.52 5.49
C GLU A 83 -13.65 1.40 5.12
N ASP A 84 -13.90 2.49 4.39
CA ASP A 84 -12.88 3.48 4.00
C ASP A 84 -12.61 4.52 5.12
N ASP A 85 -12.20 4.01 6.28
CA ASP A 85 -11.81 4.80 7.45
C ASP A 85 -10.52 5.62 7.19
N HIS A 86 -9.70 5.22 6.21
CA HIS A 86 -8.58 6.03 5.71
C HIS A 86 -9.07 7.40 5.22
N LYS A 87 -10.05 7.39 4.32
CA LYS A 87 -10.69 8.60 3.80
C LYS A 87 -11.48 9.36 4.87
N ALA A 88 -12.18 8.67 5.77
CA ALA A 88 -12.88 9.29 6.89
C ALA A 88 -11.92 10.10 7.80
N LYS A 89 -10.67 9.65 7.92
CA LYS A 89 -9.59 10.32 8.66
C LYS A 89 -8.82 11.38 7.84
N GLY A 90 -9.27 11.71 6.63
CA GLY A 90 -8.67 12.74 5.76
C GLY A 90 -7.59 12.22 4.80
N GLY A 91 -7.46 10.90 4.66
CA GLY A 91 -6.70 10.23 3.60
C GLY A 91 -5.25 10.67 3.45
N LEU A 92 -4.77 10.71 2.19
CA LEU A 92 -3.40 11.11 1.88
C LEU A 92 -3.08 12.56 2.25
N GLU A 93 -4.07 13.46 2.28
CA GLU A 93 -3.88 14.85 2.71
C GLU A 93 -3.52 14.93 4.20
N GLN A 94 -4.26 14.22 5.06
CA GLN A 94 -3.96 14.16 6.49
C GLN A 94 -2.60 13.48 6.76
N LEU A 95 -2.24 12.45 5.97
CA LEU A 95 -0.91 11.85 6.01
C LEU A 95 0.18 12.86 5.61
N SER A 96 -0.04 13.67 4.56
CA SER A 96 0.85 14.76 4.16
C SER A 96 1.11 15.73 5.32
N LEU A 97 0.06 16.12 6.05
CA LEU A 97 0.18 17.00 7.21
C LEU A 97 0.99 16.36 8.35
N ALA A 98 0.89 15.05 8.56
CA ALA A 98 1.73 14.33 9.52
C ALA A 98 3.21 14.30 9.07
N MET A 99 3.47 13.98 7.81
CA MET A 99 4.83 13.95 7.25
C MET A 99 5.50 15.32 7.30
N LYS A 100 4.77 16.41 7.00
CA LYS A 100 5.27 17.80 7.07
C LYS A 100 5.68 18.24 8.48
N ARG A 101 5.15 17.62 9.54
CA ARG A 101 5.58 17.86 10.94
C ARG A 101 6.84 17.08 11.32
N GLY A 102 7.31 16.18 10.46
CA GLY A 102 8.35 15.20 10.76
C GLY A 102 7.78 13.95 11.44
N MET A 103 8.34 12.80 11.10
CA MET A 103 7.99 11.49 11.67
C MET A 103 9.27 10.78 12.15
N VAL A 104 9.13 9.88 13.13
CA VAL A 104 10.23 9.07 13.65
C VAL A 104 10.27 7.74 12.89
N LEU A 105 11.46 7.36 12.41
CA LEU A 105 11.68 6.03 11.84
C LEU A 105 11.71 4.98 12.95
N THR A 106 10.83 3.98 12.86
CA THR A 106 10.79 2.83 13.75
C THR A 106 11.15 1.56 12.97
N MET A 107 11.93 0.67 13.59
CA MET A 107 12.26 -0.66 13.09
C MET A 107 11.95 -1.67 14.19
N SER A 108 11.26 -2.76 13.87
CA SER A 108 10.82 -3.77 14.84
C SER A 108 10.78 -5.17 14.24
N LEU A 109 10.75 -6.16 15.14
CA LEU A 109 10.45 -7.57 14.88
C LEU A 109 9.53 -8.01 16.02
N TRP A 110 8.40 -8.65 15.70
CA TRP A 110 7.33 -8.89 16.67
C TRP A 110 6.42 -10.03 16.22
N THR A 111 5.72 -10.64 17.19
CA THR A 111 4.61 -11.58 17.00
C THR A 111 3.30 -10.90 17.39
N ASP A 112 2.22 -11.21 16.71
CA ASP A 112 0.89 -10.63 16.95
C ASP A 112 0.06 -11.55 17.85
N SER A 113 -0.28 -11.10 19.05
CA SER A 113 -1.14 -11.85 19.99
C SER A 113 -2.65 -11.64 19.78
N ALA A 114 -3.06 -10.71 18.92
CA ALA A 114 -4.46 -10.38 18.68
C ALA A 114 -5.03 -11.07 17.44
N ALA A 115 -4.25 -11.11 16.35
CA ALA A 115 -4.66 -11.67 15.06
C ALA A 115 -3.61 -12.57 14.40
N TYR A 116 -2.57 -12.99 15.15
CA TYR A 116 -1.57 -13.99 14.73
C TYR A 116 -0.90 -13.70 13.39
N CYS A 117 -0.76 -12.42 13.01
CA CYS A 117 -0.25 -11.96 11.71
C CYS A 117 -1.06 -12.43 10.48
N LEU A 118 -2.21 -13.09 10.66
CA LEU A 118 -3.01 -13.65 9.56
C LEU A 118 -3.49 -12.58 8.57
N TRP A 119 -3.70 -11.35 9.06
CA TRP A 119 -4.03 -10.17 8.26
C TRP A 119 -2.90 -9.75 7.29
N LEU A 120 -1.68 -10.27 7.48
CA LEU A 120 -0.49 -10.00 6.66
C LEU A 120 -0.15 -11.16 5.71
N ASP A 121 -0.21 -12.41 6.16
CA ASP A 121 0.36 -13.56 5.42
C ASP A 121 -0.54 -14.80 5.25
N SER A 122 -1.81 -14.72 5.67
CA SER A 122 -2.78 -15.82 5.61
C SER A 122 -4.14 -15.34 5.04
N ASP A 123 -5.21 -16.08 5.31
CA ASP A 123 -6.58 -15.73 4.98
C ASP A 123 -7.21 -14.97 6.15
N TYR A 124 -7.67 -13.73 5.93
CA TYR A 124 -8.23 -12.90 6.98
C TYR A 124 -9.37 -11.98 6.50
N PRO A 125 -10.52 -11.96 7.20
CA PRO A 125 -10.82 -12.68 8.44
C PRO A 125 -11.03 -14.19 8.21
N VAL A 126 -10.64 -15.01 9.20
CA VAL A 126 -10.60 -16.49 9.11
C VAL A 126 -11.97 -17.17 8.90
N THR A 127 -13.06 -16.41 8.90
CA THR A 127 -14.43 -16.87 8.69
C THR A 127 -15.02 -16.49 7.33
N ALA A 128 -14.31 -15.70 6.51
CA ALA A 128 -14.73 -15.33 5.16
C ALA A 128 -14.32 -16.41 4.13
N ASP A 129 -14.89 -16.37 2.93
CA ASP A 129 -14.48 -17.28 1.86
C ASP A 129 -13.13 -16.82 1.29
N VAL A 130 -12.18 -17.74 1.13
CA VAL A 130 -10.84 -17.44 0.58
C VAL A 130 -10.89 -16.90 -0.86
N SER A 131 -11.99 -17.14 -1.58
CA SER A 131 -12.24 -16.59 -2.91
C SER A 131 -12.80 -15.16 -2.92
N ASP A 132 -13.25 -14.64 -1.77
CA ASP A 132 -13.71 -13.25 -1.65
C ASP A 132 -12.53 -12.26 -1.83
N PRO A 133 -12.70 -11.17 -2.61
CA PRO A 133 -11.64 -10.20 -2.83
C PRO A 133 -11.09 -9.62 -1.52
N GLY A 134 -9.77 -9.73 -1.32
CA GLY A 134 -9.08 -9.16 -0.17
C GLY A 134 -8.94 -10.08 1.06
N VAL A 135 -9.56 -11.27 1.06
CA VAL A 135 -9.41 -12.25 2.16
C VAL A 135 -8.03 -12.88 2.17
N ALA A 136 -7.60 -13.49 1.05
CA ALA A 136 -6.28 -14.11 0.93
C ALA A 136 -5.16 -13.04 0.84
N ARG A 137 -4.30 -12.97 1.87
CA ARG A 137 -3.13 -12.05 1.93
C ARG A 137 -1.79 -12.74 1.72
N GLY A 138 -1.69 -14.04 2.00
CA GLY A 138 -0.50 -14.84 1.73
C GLY A 138 -0.82 -16.33 1.58
N THR A 139 0.11 -17.19 2.02
CA THR A 139 0.02 -18.66 1.89
C THR A 139 0.22 -19.40 3.21
N CYS A 140 0.40 -18.68 4.32
CA CYS A 140 0.44 -19.27 5.66
C CYS A 140 -0.94 -19.84 6.02
N ALA A 141 -1.00 -20.96 6.72
CA ALA A 141 -2.28 -21.53 7.14
C ALA A 141 -2.89 -20.71 8.29
N THR A 142 -4.22 -20.65 8.36
CA THR A 142 -4.98 -19.89 9.37
C THR A 142 -4.79 -20.36 10.83
N THR A 143 -4.07 -21.47 11.03
CA THR A 143 -3.67 -22.02 12.33
C THR A 143 -2.22 -21.71 12.71
N THR A 144 -1.56 -20.78 12.00
CA THR A 144 -0.17 -20.37 12.27
C THR A 144 -0.11 -19.03 13.01
N GLY A 145 1.09 -18.55 13.35
CA GLY A 145 1.29 -17.22 13.93
C GLY A 145 1.03 -17.08 15.43
N VAL A 146 0.62 -18.15 16.11
CA VAL A 146 0.50 -18.21 17.59
C VAL A 146 1.84 -17.84 18.21
N PRO A 147 1.93 -16.81 19.09
CA PRO A 147 3.22 -16.29 19.57
C PRO A 147 4.14 -17.34 20.21
N ASP A 148 3.60 -18.22 21.07
CA ASP A 148 4.39 -19.25 21.75
C ASP A 148 4.97 -20.28 20.76
N ASP A 149 4.20 -20.67 19.74
CA ASP A 149 4.66 -21.56 18.67
C ASP A 149 5.75 -20.86 17.84
N VAL A 150 5.52 -19.62 17.40
CA VAL A 150 6.51 -18.86 16.60
C VAL A 150 7.81 -18.64 17.37
N ILE A 151 7.75 -18.27 18.65
CA ILE A 151 8.93 -18.02 19.49
C ILE A 151 9.70 -19.34 19.76
N SER A 152 9.00 -20.46 19.92
CA SER A 152 9.65 -21.76 20.17
C SER A 152 10.20 -22.43 18.90
N GLU A 153 9.55 -22.25 17.74
CA GLU A 153 10.00 -22.80 16.45
C GLU A 153 11.04 -21.91 15.75
N GLN A 154 11.01 -20.59 15.96
CA GLN A 154 11.88 -19.61 15.30
C GLN A 154 12.63 -18.71 16.30
N PRO A 155 13.29 -19.24 17.36
CA PRO A 155 13.93 -18.44 18.40
C PRO A 155 15.08 -17.56 17.88
N ASP A 156 15.75 -17.98 16.80
CA ASP A 156 16.85 -17.27 16.16
C ASP A 156 16.39 -16.31 15.03
N ALA A 157 15.08 -16.09 14.87
CA ALA A 157 14.51 -15.22 13.83
C ALA A 157 15.12 -13.81 13.91
N THR A 158 15.71 -13.37 12.79
CA THR A 158 16.42 -12.09 12.71
C THR A 158 16.00 -11.34 11.45
N VAL A 159 15.81 -10.02 11.59
CA VAL A 159 15.64 -9.08 10.46
C VAL A 159 16.83 -8.13 10.41
N VAL A 160 17.33 -7.85 9.20
CA VAL A 160 18.48 -6.96 8.99
C VAL A 160 18.06 -5.78 8.10
N PHE A 161 17.90 -4.62 8.71
CA PHE A 161 17.76 -3.35 8.00
C PHE A 161 19.15 -2.71 7.81
N SER A 162 19.49 -2.33 6.59
CA SER A 162 20.81 -1.75 6.26
C SER A 162 20.73 -0.82 5.05
N ASN A 163 21.80 -0.06 4.79
CA ASN A 163 21.89 0.89 3.66
C ASN A 163 20.68 1.85 3.57
N ILE A 164 20.19 2.32 4.72
CA ILE A 164 19.05 3.25 4.82
C ILE A 164 19.46 4.59 4.20
N ARG A 165 18.66 5.06 3.24
CA ARG A 165 18.87 6.32 2.50
C ARG A 165 17.56 7.09 2.42
N PHE A 166 17.65 8.41 2.51
CA PHE A 166 16.55 9.34 2.29
C PHE A 166 17.10 10.59 1.59
N GLY A 167 16.26 11.27 0.82
CA GLY A 167 16.63 12.40 -0.04
C GLY A 167 15.67 12.51 -1.22
N ASP A 168 15.99 13.39 -2.16
CA ASP A 168 15.13 13.73 -3.30
C ASP A 168 14.81 12.50 -4.17
N ILE A 169 13.64 12.52 -4.80
CA ILE A 169 13.17 11.42 -5.64
C ILE A 169 14.18 11.13 -6.77
N GLY A 170 14.68 9.90 -6.82
CA GLY A 170 15.68 9.44 -7.80
C GLY A 170 17.14 9.53 -7.32
N THR A 171 17.42 10.02 -6.12
CA THR A 171 18.81 10.15 -5.60
C THR A 171 19.29 8.95 -4.77
N THR A 172 18.38 8.08 -4.32
CA THR A 172 18.70 7.04 -3.32
C THR A 172 19.22 5.73 -3.93
N VAL A 173 18.98 5.48 -5.22
CA VAL A 173 19.46 4.29 -5.95
C VAL A 173 19.99 4.66 -7.34
N ASP A 174 21.07 4.00 -7.76
CA ASP A 174 21.69 4.21 -9.06
C ASP A 174 20.87 3.55 -10.19
N GLY A 175 20.95 4.11 -11.40
CA GLY A 175 20.46 3.45 -12.62
C GLY A 175 18.97 3.64 -12.97
N ILE A 176 18.21 4.37 -12.15
CA ILE A 176 16.83 4.75 -12.50
C ILE A 176 16.86 6.05 -13.29
N SER A 177 16.54 5.95 -14.59
CA SER A 177 16.21 7.13 -15.38
C SER A 177 15.03 7.85 -14.74
N THR A 178 15.28 9.04 -14.19
CA THR A 178 14.23 9.94 -13.73
C THR A 178 13.37 10.33 -14.92
N SER A 179 12.26 9.61 -15.12
CA SER A 179 11.16 10.03 -15.99
C SER A 179 10.43 11.21 -15.34
N SER A 180 11.14 12.34 -15.23
CA SER A 180 10.53 13.64 -15.01
C SER A 180 9.57 13.89 -16.17
N SER A 181 8.27 13.92 -15.88
CA SER A 181 7.27 14.36 -16.83
C SER A 181 7.49 15.85 -17.06
N SER A 182 8.30 16.17 -18.07
CA SER A 182 8.78 17.54 -18.30
C SER A 182 7.72 18.37 -19.01
N THR A 183 7.27 19.41 -18.30
CA THR A 183 6.32 20.41 -18.77
C THR A 183 6.72 21.02 -20.10
N THR A 184 5.78 21.14 -21.03
CA THR A 184 5.96 21.79 -22.33
C THR A 184 6.19 23.30 -22.19
N SER A 185 7.45 23.72 -22.05
CA SER A 185 7.86 25.12 -22.22
C SER A 185 7.99 25.49 -23.70
N ALA A 186 7.19 26.46 -24.15
CA ALA A 186 7.23 26.95 -25.52
C ALA A 186 8.50 27.78 -25.80
N THR A 187 9.30 27.35 -26.77
CA THR A 187 10.46 28.13 -27.24
C THR A 187 10.02 29.27 -28.15
N ALA A 188 10.21 30.51 -27.69
CA ALA A 188 10.10 31.69 -28.53
C ALA A 188 11.35 31.84 -29.40
N THR A 189 11.24 31.55 -30.71
CA THR A 189 12.35 31.71 -31.66
C THR A 189 12.59 33.18 -31.97
N SER A 190 13.61 33.77 -31.34
CA SER A 190 14.18 35.05 -31.73
C SER A 190 15.29 34.83 -32.76
N SER A 191 15.06 35.21 -34.01
CA SER A 191 16.05 35.14 -35.09
C SER A 191 16.49 36.54 -35.51
N SER A 192 17.73 36.91 -35.15
CA SER A 192 18.39 38.07 -35.74
C SER A 192 18.90 37.73 -37.14
N VAL A 193 18.67 38.61 -38.12
CA VAL A 193 19.30 38.54 -39.43
C VAL A 193 19.90 39.89 -39.81
N THR A 194 21.18 39.83 -40.20
CA THR A 194 22.05 40.97 -40.47
C THR A 194 21.75 41.62 -41.83
N SER A 195 21.85 42.94 -41.89
CA SER A 195 21.66 43.76 -43.08
C SER A 195 22.60 43.39 -44.24
N THR A 196 22.09 43.35 -45.47
CA THR A 196 22.89 43.50 -46.69
C THR A 196 22.06 44.25 -47.73
N SER A 197 22.70 45.22 -48.40
CA SER A 197 22.06 46.20 -49.27
C SER A 197 22.12 45.84 -50.75
N THR A 198 21.00 45.92 -51.46
CA THR A 198 20.96 46.17 -52.91
C THR A 198 19.79 47.08 -53.27
N THR A 199 20.00 47.93 -54.28
CA THR A 199 19.08 48.98 -54.75
C THR A 199 18.34 48.57 -56.02
N THR A 200 17.03 48.85 -56.13
CA THR A 200 16.40 49.29 -57.41
C THR A 200 14.95 49.81 -57.26
N THR A 201 14.73 51.05 -57.70
CA THR A 201 13.54 51.63 -58.41
C THR A 201 12.08 51.34 -58.00
N SER A 202 11.36 52.43 -57.71
CA SER A 202 9.88 52.61 -57.71
C SER A 202 9.30 52.64 -59.16
N PRO A 203 7.95 52.65 -59.44
CA PRO A 203 7.00 53.68 -58.96
C PRO A 203 5.50 53.30 -58.70
N SER A 204 4.82 54.13 -57.87
CA SER A 204 3.41 54.61 -57.95
C SER A 204 2.23 53.59 -58.03
N THR A 205 1.08 53.72 -57.32
CA THR A 205 0.13 54.87 -57.34
C THR A 205 -0.98 54.73 -56.27
N ALA A 206 -1.48 55.87 -55.73
CA ALA A 206 -2.78 56.24 -55.09
C ALA A 206 -3.81 55.16 -54.58
N THR A 207 -4.75 55.43 -53.64
CA THR A 207 -5.54 56.68 -53.43
C THR A 207 -6.27 56.74 -52.04
N THR A 208 -6.22 57.92 -51.40
CA THR A 208 -7.20 58.63 -50.50
C THR A 208 -8.28 57.93 -49.63
N SER A 209 -8.31 58.39 -48.35
CA SER A 209 -9.49 58.86 -47.53
C SER A 209 -10.62 57.86 -47.17
N SER A 210 -11.45 58.01 -46.13
CA SER A 210 -11.69 59.08 -45.11
C SER A 210 -12.25 58.39 -43.83
N ASP A 211 -11.86 58.73 -42.60
CA ASP A 211 -12.39 59.79 -41.71
C ASP A 211 -13.67 59.43 -40.90
N ALA A 212 -13.67 59.79 -39.59
CA ALA A 212 -14.76 60.01 -38.60
C ALA A 212 -15.98 59.04 -38.48
N SER A 213 -16.66 58.87 -37.33
CA SER A 213 -16.41 59.17 -35.90
C SER A 213 -17.52 58.56 -35.02
N THR A 214 -17.22 58.31 -33.74
CA THR A 214 -18.13 58.29 -32.55
C THR A 214 -19.59 57.78 -32.65
N THR A 215 -19.96 56.85 -31.75
CA THR A 215 -21.05 57.09 -30.78
C THR A 215 -20.96 56.15 -29.56
N THR A 216 -21.90 56.26 -28.61
CA THR A 216 -21.60 56.20 -27.17
C THR A 216 -22.56 55.31 -26.36
N SER A 217 -22.11 54.91 -25.16
CA SER A 217 -22.89 54.76 -23.91
C SER A 217 -23.55 53.42 -23.53
N ALA A 218 -23.46 53.15 -22.21
CA ALA A 218 -24.45 52.52 -21.33
C ALA A 218 -24.72 51.00 -21.46
N SER A 219 -25.14 50.26 -20.42
CA SER A 219 -25.11 50.44 -18.95
C SER A 219 -25.55 49.12 -18.25
N THR A 220 -25.37 49.06 -16.92
CA THR A 220 -25.93 48.15 -15.89
C THR A 220 -25.10 46.89 -15.57
N THR A 221 -24.61 46.60 -14.34
CA THR A 221 -25.25 46.48 -12.99
C THR A 221 -26.35 45.39 -13.00
N SER A 222 -26.46 44.41 -12.09
CA SER A 222 -26.20 44.40 -10.63
C SER A 222 -26.23 42.98 -10.00
N THR A 223 -25.56 42.77 -8.84
CA THR A 223 -26.07 42.07 -7.60
C THR A 223 -26.38 40.53 -7.60
N ILE A 224 -26.46 39.75 -6.49
CA ILE A 224 -26.37 39.94 -5.00
C ILE A 224 -26.11 38.59 -4.23
N THR A 225 -25.49 38.64 -3.02
CA THR A 225 -25.42 37.67 -1.85
C THR A 225 -25.18 36.14 -2.05
N SER A 226 -24.46 35.34 -1.23
CA SER A 226 -24.19 35.26 0.25
C SER A 226 -25.33 34.65 1.11
N PRO A 227 -25.11 34.05 2.31
CA PRO A 227 -24.07 33.06 2.70
C PRO A 227 -24.52 32.00 3.80
N SER A 228 -23.57 31.13 4.22
CA SER A 228 -23.33 30.61 5.60
C SER A 228 -24.15 29.48 6.31
N THR A 229 -23.39 28.45 6.77
CA THR A 229 -23.42 27.75 8.12
C THR A 229 -24.67 27.00 8.61
N SER A 230 -24.64 25.95 9.45
CA SER A 230 -23.59 25.20 10.20
C SER A 230 -23.98 23.68 10.24
N THR A 231 -23.45 22.73 11.03
CA THR A 231 -22.57 22.66 12.23
C THR A 231 -21.90 21.26 12.32
N SER A 232 -20.95 21.08 13.24
CA SER A 232 -20.35 19.76 13.62
C SER A 232 -20.64 19.42 15.09
N SER A 233 -20.49 18.16 15.49
CA SER A 233 -20.43 17.74 16.91
C SER A 233 -19.50 16.53 17.07
N GLU A 234 -18.60 16.60 18.06
CA GLU A 234 -17.49 15.66 18.28
C GLU A 234 -17.80 14.56 19.31
N ALA A 235 -16.95 13.52 19.25
CA ALA A 235 -16.52 12.53 20.25
C ALA A 235 -17.21 12.39 21.61
N ASN A 236 -17.25 11.14 22.10
CA ASN A 236 -16.88 10.83 23.49
C ASN A 236 -16.33 9.40 23.61
N GLU A 237 -15.17 9.25 24.26
CA GLU A 237 -14.70 7.95 24.78
C GLU A 237 -15.46 7.59 26.07
N ALA A 238 -15.43 6.31 26.45
CA ALA A 238 -15.70 5.86 27.81
C ALA A 238 -15.02 4.51 28.07
N ASP A 239 -14.02 4.50 28.95
CA ASP A 239 -13.61 3.31 29.68
C ASP A 239 -14.76 2.82 30.60
N ASP A 240 -14.88 1.51 30.78
CA ASP A 240 -15.52 0.94 31.97
C ASP A 240 -14.73 -0.32 32.42
N GLU A 241 -13.96 -0.16 33.49
CA GLU A 241 -13.57 -1.29 34.34
C GLU A 241 -14.79 -1.72 35.16
N THR A 242 -15.30 -2.93 34.93
CA THR A 242 -16.16 -3.60 35.91
C THR A 242 -15.57 -4.92 36.39
N THR A 243 -14.82 -4.83 37.49
CA THR A 243 -14.46 -5.99 38.31
C THR A 243 -15.70 -6.70 38.84
N SER A 244 -15.73 -8.03 38.79
CA SER A 244 -16.57 -8.84 39.67
C SER A 244 -15.90 -10.16 39.98
N ALA A 245 -15.31 -10.23 41.17
CA ALA A 245 -14.95 -11.48 41.82
C ALA A 245 -16.05 -11.83 42.83
N SER A 246 -16.55 -13.05 42.78
CA SER A 246 -17.26 -13.69 43.89
C SER A 246 -17.07 -15.20 43.81
N GLU A 247 -16.59 -15.77 44.91
CA GLU A 247 -16.52 -17.21 45.22
C GLU A 247 -17.95 -17.80 45.17
N VAL A 248 -18.24 -19.09 44.98
CA VAL A 248 -17.77 -20.38 45.54
C VAL A 248 -18.20 -21.50 44.54
N ASP A 249 -17.85 -22.80 44.59
CA ASP A 249 -17.58 -23.73 45.69
C ASP A 249 -16.48 -24.75 45.33
N ALA A 250 -15.82 -25.26 46.37
CA ALA A 250 -15.00 -26.46 46.29
C ALA A 250 -15.76 -27.62 46.95
N GLU A 251 -15.86 -28.75 46.25
CA GLU A 251 -16.25 -30.04 46.82
C GLU A 251 -15.18 -31.08 46.51
N ALA A 252 -14.88 -31.92 47.48
CA ALA A 252 -13.72 -32.80 47.46
C ALA A 252 -14.00 -34.15 48.12
N ASP A 253 -14.08 -35.20 47.30
CA ASP A 253 -13.82 -36.61 47.66
C ASP A 253 -13.81 -37.43 46.34
N SER A 254 -13.16 -38.58 46.21
CA SER A 254 -12.44 -39.41 47.18
C SER A 254 -11.37 -40.28 46.51
N ALA A 255 -10.52 -40.91 47.33
CA ALA A 255 -9.64 -42.07 47.09
C ALA A 255 -10.22 -43.17 46.15
N ALA A 256 -9.48 -44.15 45.62
CA ALA A 256 -8.06 -44.50 45.39
C ALA A 256 -8.05 -45.99 44.94
N GLU A 257 -7.00 -46.44 44.25
CA GLU A 257 -6.57 -47.85 44.04
C GLU A 257 -7.56 -48.89 43.45
N ASP A 258 -7.18 -49.51 42.31
CA ASP A 258 -6.83 -50.95 42.27
C ASP A 258 -5.97 -51.28 41.04
N ASP A 259 -5.13 -52.31 41.15
CA ASP A 259 -4.31 -52.90 40.09
C ASP A 259 -5.13 -53.88 39.21
N THR A 260 -4.73 -54.10 37.96
CA THR A 260 -4.48 -55.48 37.45
C THR A 260 -3.97 -55.53 36.01
N ASP A 261 -2.93 -56.34 35.82
CA ASP A 261 -2.36 -56.78 34.54
C ASP A 261 -3.25 -57.84 33.85
N SER A 262 -3.29 -57.83 32.51
CA SER A 262 -3.71 -58.99 31.71
C SER A 262 -3.19 -58.90 30.27
N THR A 263 -2.03 -59.52 30.05
CA THR A 263 -1.51 -59.84 28.71
C THR A 263 -2.45 -60.74 27.89
N THR A 264 -2.59 -60.52 26.58
CA THR A 264 -2.85 -61.59 25.60
C THR A 264 -2.32 -61.20 24.22
N SER A 265 -1.60 -62.13 23.55
CA SER A 265 -0.96 -61.91 22.25
C SER A 265 -1.44 -62.93 21.20
N THR A 266 -1.87 -62.46 20.01
CA THR A 266 -1.97 -63.25 18.76
C THR A 266 -2.16 -62.29 17.55
N THR A 267 -1.14 -62.03 16.72
CA THR A 267 -0.70 -62.77 15.51
C THR A 267 -1.16 -62.14 14.17
N THR A 268 -0.23 -61.40 13.55
CA THR A 268 0.20 -61.44 12.13
C THR A 268 -0.80 -61.50 10.96
N ALA A 269 -0.98 -60.35 10.27
CA ALA A 269 -0.87 -60.07 8.80
C ALA A 269 -1.68 -60.89 7.75
N PRO A 270 -1.88 -60.42 6.48
CA PRO A 270 -1.22 -59.29 5.79
C PRO A 270 -2.09 -58.32 4.94
N ALA A 271 -1.47 -57.17 4.66
CA ALA A 271 -1.56 -56.26 3.50
C ALA A 271 -2.81 -56.19 2.59
N THR A 272 -3.36 -54.98 2.47
CA THR A 272 -3.94 -54.44 1.22
C THR A 272 -3.45 -53.01 0.99
N THR A 273 -3.02 -52.70 -0.23
CA THR A 273 -2.58 -51.38 -0.67
C THR A 273 -3.76 -50.46 -1.00
N THR A 274 -3.77 -49.22 -0.50
CA THR A 274 -4.55 -48.12 -1.09
C THR A 274 -3.73 -46.84 -1.09
N SER A 275 -3.69 -46.17 -2.24
CA SER A 275 -2.93 -44.95 -2.50
C SER A 275 -3.55 -43.72 -1.85
N THR A 276 -2.78 -43.00 -1.03
CA THR A 276 -3.11 -41.65 -0.55
C THR A 276 -2.66 -40.62 -1.59
N PRO A 277 -3.49 -39.65 -2.01
CA PRO A 277 -3.02 -38.52 -2.80
C PRO A 277 -2.14 -37.61 -1.93
N SER A 278 -1.00 -37.20 -2.48
CA SER A 278 -0.08 -36.27 -1.83
C SER A 278 -0.64 -34.85 -1.86
N THR A 279 -1.32 -34.42 -0.80
CA THR A 279 -1.59 -33.00 -0.57
C THR A 279 -0.29 -32.32 -0.20
N SER A 280 0.21 -31.41 -1.05
CA SER A 280 1.39 -30.61 -0.74
C SER A 280 1.02 -29.55 0.30
N THR A 281 1.17 -29.87 1.59
CA THR A 281 1.36 -28.85 2.61
C THR A 281 2.68 -28.15 2.34
N SER A 282 2.63 -27.05 1.59
CA SER A 282 3.70 -26.08 1.51
C SER A 282 3.87 -25.45 2.89
N SER A 283 4.66 -26.10 3.74
CA SER A 283 5.09 -25.54 5.01
C SER A 283 5.72 -24.18 4.74
N CYS A 284 5.41 -23.17 5.56
CA CYS A 284 6.19 -21.94 5.58
C CYS A 284 7.62 -22.34 5.97
N ASN A 285 8.51 -22.40 4.98
CA ASN A 285 9.72 -23.22 5.08
C ASN A 285 10.68 -22.64 6.13
N ARG A 286 11.13 -23.51 7.03
CA ARG A 286 12.16 -23.18 8.04
C ARG A 286 13.36 -22.53 7.35
N ARG A 287 13.75 -21.34 7.82
CA ARG A 287 15.06 -20.78 7.53
C ARG A 287 16.11 -21.57 8.34
N HIS A 288 17.13 -22.07 7.65
CA HIS A 288 18.39 -22.57 8.19
C HIS A 288 19.52 -21.69 7.64
#